data_AF-A0A9E5Y2P7-F1
#
_entry.id   AF-A0A9E5Y2P7-F1
#
_cell.length_a   1.000
_cell.length_b   1.000
_cell.length_c   1.000
_cell.angle_alpha   90.00
_cell.angle_beta   90.00
_cell.angle_gamma   90.00
#
_symmetry.space_group_name_H-M   'P 1'
#
loop_
_entity.id
_entity.type
_entity.pdbx_description
1 polymer ?
#
loop_
_entity_poly.entity_id
_entity_poly.type
_entity_poly.pdbx_seq_one_letter_code
_entity_poly.pdbx_strand_id
1 'polypeptide(L)' 'EPLKEEERLYIPSEIQILFELAGFREVEVFGCAPGRFEGQPLQIDDVEMMVVGTAA' A
#
# COMPACT_ATOMS: atom_id res chain seq x y z
N GLU A 1 13.03 -24.77 -7.62
CA GLU A 1 13.37 -24.33 -6.26
C GLU A 1 12.07 -24.16 -5.47
N PRO A 2 12.03 -24.48 -4.16
CA PRO A 2 10.91 -24.07 -3.34
C PRO A 2 10.89 -22.53 -3.23
N LEU A 3 9.71 -21.92 -3.35
CA LEU A 3 9.51 -20.48 -3.15
C LEU A 3 10.00 -20.10 -1.74
N LYS A 4 10.87 -19.09 -1.66
CA LYS A 4 11.59 -18.70 -0.43
C LYS A 4 10.86 -17.66 0.42
N GLU A 5 9.81 -17.04 -0.09
CA GLU A 5 9.10 -15.94 0.57
C GLU A 5 7.60 -16.18 0.55
N GLU A 6 6.97 -15.92 1.71
CA GLU A 6 5.53 -15.86 1.88
C GLU A 6 5.11 -14.39 1.84
N GLU A 7 4.40 -14.02 0.77
CA GLU A 7 3.91 -12.66 0.58
C GLU A 7 2.41 -12.59 0.84
N ARG A 8 1.95 -11.44 1.36
CA ARG A 8 0.53 -11.13 1.51
C ARG A 8 0.18 -9.95 0.62
N LEU A 9 -0.90 -10.10 -0.12
CA LEU A 9 -1.48 -9.04 -0.92
C LEU A 9 -2.62 -8.41 -0.14
N TYR A 10 -2.74 -7.09 -0.26
CA TYR A 10 -3.80 -6.30 0.33
C TYR A 10 -4.43 -5.47 -0.78
N ILE A 11 -5.75 -5.28 -0.73
CA ILE A 11 -6.39 -4.27 -1.57
C ILE A 11 -6.30 -2.89 -0.89
N PRO A 12 -6.45 -1.77 -1.62
CA PRO A 12 -6.31 -0.42 -1.06
C PRO A 12 -7.17 -0.15 0.18
N SER A 13 -8.42 -0.62 0.18
CA SER A 13 -9.32 -0.43 1.33
C SER A 13 -8.92 -1.26 2.55
N GLU A 14 -8.40 -2.48 2.35
CA GLU A 14 -7.97 -3.34 3.46
C GLU A 14 -6.75 -2.74 4.17
N ILE A 15 -5.75 -2.29 3.41
CA ILE A 15 -4.54 -1.72 4.01
C ILE A 15 -4.84 -0.39 4.69
N GLN A 16 -5.79 0.40 4.16
CA GLN A 16 -6.27 1.62 4.80
C GLN A 16 -6.90 1.33 6.16
N ILE A 17 -7.79 0.34 6.25
CA ILE A 17 -8.41 -0.08 7.52
C ILE A 17 -7.33 -0.55 8.52
N LEU A 18 -6.33 -1.29 8.07
CA LEU A 18 -5.24 -1.75 8.95
C LEU A 18 -4.43 -0.58 9.53
N PHE A 19 -4.17 0.46 8.73
CA PHE A 19 -3.50 1.67 9.20
C PHE A 19 -4.36 2.45 10.21
N GLU A 20 -5.66 2.59 9.93
CA GLU A 20 -6.59 3.24 10.86
C GLU A 20 -6.65 2.50 12.20
N LEU A 21 -6.75 1.16 12.17
CA LEU A 21 -6.73 0.32 13.37
C LEU A 21 -5.39 0.39 14.13
N ALA A 22 -4.29 0.64 13.43
CA ALA A 22 -2.98 0.86 14.02
C ALA A 22 -2.81 2.27 14.64
N GLY A 23 -3.79 3.16 14.47
CA GLY A 23 -3.81 4.50 15.08
C GLY A 23 -3.29 5.63 14.19
N PHE A 24 -3.05 5.36 12.90
CA PHE A 24 -2.79 6.43 11.92
C PHE A 24 -4.08 7.21 11.65
N ARG A 25 -4.00 8.54 11.59
CA ARG A 25 -5.18 9.40 11.40
C ARG A 25 -5.38 9.81 9.96
N GLU A 26 -4.29 10.06 9.25
CA GLU A 26 -4.31 10.35 7.82
C GLU A 26 -3.59 9.20 7.11
N VAL A 27 -4.27 8.60 6.14
CA VAL A 27 -3.76 7.49 5.34
C VAL A 27 -3.93 7.85 3.87
N GLU A 28 -2.82 7.93 3.17
CA GLU A 28 -2.78 8.22 1.74
C GLU A 28 -2.30 6.98 0.98
N VAL A 29 -2.98 6.64 -0.12
CA VAL A 29 -2.64 5.51 -0.98
C VAL A 29 -2.27 6.03 -2.36
N PHE A 30 -1.07 5.64 -2.80
CA PHE A 30 -0.52 6.03 -4.08
C PHE A 30 -0.28 4.81 -4.96
N GLY A 31 -0.50 4.98 -6.26
CA GLY A 31 -0.07 4.02 -7.27
C GLY A 31 1.44 4.03 -7.44
N CYS A 32 2.01 2.92 -7.89
CA CYS A 32 3.45 2.79 -8.17
C CYS A 32 3.67 1.94 -9.41
N ALA A 33 4.59 2.38 -10.27
CA ALA A 33 5.18 1.49 -11.26
C ALA A 33 6.14 0.52 -10.55
N PRO A 34 6.38 -0.69 -11.09
CA PRO A 34 7.24 -1.68 -10.46
C PRO A 34 8.60 -1.11 -10.02
N GLY A 35 8.85 -1.13 -8.71
CA GLY A 35 10.07 -0.61 -8.10
C GLY A 35 10.21 0.92 -8.08
N ARG A 36 9.14 1.68 -8.36
CA ARG A 36 9.11 3.15 -8.38
C ARG A 36 7.98 3.73 -7.52
N PHE A 37 8.36 4.18 -6.33
CA PHE A 37 7.45 4.72 -5.32
C PHE A 37 7.43 6.26 -5.36
N GLU A 38 6.93 6.83 -6.46
CA GLU A 38 6.96 8.29 -6.71
C GLU A 38 5.67 9.03 -6.29
N GLY A 39 4.69 8.35 -5.69
CA GLY A 39 3.50 9.00 -5.12
C GLY A 39 2.50 9.50 -6.17
N GLN A 40 2.23 8.72 -7.22
CA GLN A 40 1.22 9.06 -8.22
C GLN A 40 -0.20 8.69 -7.75
N PRO A 41 -1.25 9.35 -8.28
CA PRO A 41 -2.63 8.92 -8.02
C PRO A 41 -2.84 7.47 -8.44
N LEU A 42 -3.43 6.67 -7.56
CA LEU A 42 -3.70 5.24 -7.82
C LEU A 42 -4.59 5.05 -9.07
N GLN A 43 -4.12 4.23 -9.99
CA GLN A 43 -4.82 3.82 -11.21
C GLN A 43 -5.20 2.34 -11.18
N ILE A 44 -6.09 1.94 -12.08
CA ILE A 44 -6.60 0.54 -12.17
C ILE A 44 -5.53 -0.44 -12.65
N ASP A 45 -4.54 0.04 -13.39
CA ASP A 45 -3.44 -0.74 -13.97
C ASP A 45 -2.18 -0.77 -13.10
N ASP A 46 -2.17 -0.08 -11.96
CA ASP A 46 -1.07 -0.16 -11.00
C ASP A 46 -0.99 -1.56 -10.36
N VAL A 47 0.22 -2.12 -10.31
CA VAL A 47 0.50 -3.44 -9.73
C VAL A 47 1.10 -3.36 -8.33
N GLU A 48 1.66 -2.21 -7.97
CA GLU A 48 2.21 -1.90 -6.65
C GLU A 48 1.53 -0.65 -6.10
N MET A 49 1.45 -0.56 -4.77
CA MET A 49 0.93 0.61 -4.09
C MET A 49 1.86 1.03 -2.96
N MET A 50 1.94 2.35 -2.74
CA MET A 50 2.58 2.92 -1.56
C MET A 50 1.50 3.45 -0.63
N VAL A 51 1.60 3.10 0.66
CA VAL A 51 0.67 3.58 1.68
C VAL A 51 1.46 4.41 2.69
N VAL A 52 1.05 5.65 2.89
CA VAL A 52 1.68 6.60 3.81
C VAL A 52 0.70 6.91 4.93
N GLY A 53 1.11 6.67 6.17
CA GLY A 53 0.32 6.95 7.37
C GLY A 53 0.96 8.06 8.20
N THR A 54 0.16 9.06 8.58
CA THR A 54 0.58 10.10 9.51
C THR A 54 -0.02 9.82 10.89
N ALA A 55 0.86 9.61 11.88
CA ALA A 55 0.48 9.48 13.28
C ALA A 55 0.24 10.86 13.90
N ALA A 56 -0.65 10.90 14.90
CA ALA A 56 -0.97 12.12 15.66
C ALA A 56 0.07 12.46 16.73
#